data_AF-A0AAD5GIQ0-F1
#
_entry.id   AF-A0AAD5GIQ0-F1
#
_cell.length_a   1.000
_cell.length_b   1.000
_cell.length_c   1.000
_cell.angle_alpha   90.00
_cell.angle_beta   90.00
_cell.angle_gamma   90.00
#
_symmetry.space_group_name_H-M   'P 1'
#
loop_
_entity.id
_entity.type
_entity.pdbx_description
1 polymer ?
#
loop_
_entity_poly.entity_id
_entity_poly.type
_entity_poly.pdbx_seq_one_letter_code
_entity_poly.pdbx_strand_id
1 'polypeptide(L)'
;MDFSGLSMLKELYLDRNPIDSIPDCVRSLSRLERLSFNRCGNLKTVTCAHQIQLKYLELQSCRSLEKVTFHPELSGVPTLFYDNTFALTEIEYSFRIQALSEIDEEVLRSLGWINIAYLNHCRFSKINWEGVYILKRRILPAQMLYEHGIFSTYFQGKEVPEWFTQRSSGSSFTLQSPPENGKIKGINFCIVRTISSKKEAGYPIIKIRNLTKNSSWIYIPTMYLVPEDDAFKH
;
A
#
# COMPACT_ATOMS: atom_id res chain seq x y z
N MET A 1 -17.42 -3.32 28.53
CA MET A 1 -17.90 -4.42 27.68
C MET A 1 -17.09 -5.65 28.07
N ASP A 2 -17.72 -6.74 28.51
CA ASP A 2 -17.03 -7.95 28.99
C ASP A 2 -17.48 -9.18 28.18
N PHE A 3 -16.51 -9.88 27.61
CA PHE A 3 -16.68 -11.07 26.78
C PHE A 3 -15.86 -12.25 27.30
N SER A 4 -15.25 -12.13 28.49
CA SER A 4 -14.31 -13.11 29.04
C SER A 4 -14.90 -14.52 29.21
N GLY A 5 -16.23 -14.64 29.34
CA GLY A 5 -16.93 -15.93 29.39
C GLY A 5 -17.24 -16.58 28.03
N LEU A 6 -16.97 -15.90 26.90
CA LEU A 6 -17.33 -16.34 25.56
C LEU A 6 -16.17 -17.08 24.86
N SER A 7 -15.51 -18.01 25.55
CA SER A 7 -14.30 -18.70 25.07
C SER A 7 -14.47 -19.51 23.78
N MET A 8 -15.70 -19.85 23.42
CA MET A 8 -16.05 -20.58 22.19
C MET A 8 -16.44 -19.65 21.02
N LEU A 9 -16.43 -18.33 21.22
CA LEU A 9 -16.87 -17.38 20.21
C LEU A 9 -15.95 -17.41 18.99
N LYS A 10 -16.56 -17.55 17.81
CA LYS A 10 -15.87 -17.58 16.52
C LYS A 10 -16.02 -16.28 15.73
N GLU A 11 -17.11 -15.56 15.93
CA GLU A 11 -17.44 -14.36 15.17
C GLU A 11 -17.86 -13.25 16.12
N LEU A 12 -17.27 -12.07 15.96
CA LEU A 12 -17.59 -10.89 16.76
C LEU A 12 -17.69 -9.65 15.89
N TYR A 13 -18.81 -8.94 16.01
CA TYR A 13 -19.11 -7.71 15.29
C TYR A 13 -19.23 -6.56 16.29
N LEU A 14 -18.33 -5.58 16.19
CA LEU A 14 -18.27 -4.39 17.02
C LEU A 14 -18.51 -3.10 16.21
N ASP A 15 -19.19 -3.26 15.08
CA ASP A 15 -19.46 -2.20 14.11
C ASP A 15 -20.13 -0.97 14.73
N ARG A 16 -19.83 0.21 14.17
CA ARG A 16 -20.46 1.50 14.51
C ARG A 16 -20.36 1.88 15.99
N ASN A 17 -19.33 1.39 16.69
CA ASN A 17 -19.06 1.79 18.07
C ASN A 17 -17.98 2.87 18.15
N PRO A 18 -17.98 3.70 19.21
CA PRO A 18 -16.97 4.75 19.42
C PRO A 18 -15.63 4.19 19.94
N ILE A 19 -15.21 3.03 19.43
CA ILE A 19 -14.00 2.32 19.85
C ILE A 19 -12.79 2.98 19.19
N ASP A 20 -11.74 3.24 19.99
CA ASP A 20 -10.47 3.80 19.52
C ASP A 20 -9.35 2.75 19.34
N SER A 21 -9.51 1.59 19.98
CA SER A 21 -8.55 0.48 20.03
C SER A 21 -9.27 -0.83 20.37
N ILE A 22 -8.66 -1.99 20.06
CA ILE A 22 -9.28 -3.30 20.38
C ILE A 22 -9.48 -3.43 21.90
N PRO A 23 -10.71 -3.65 22.40
CA PRO A 23 -10.98 -3.81 23.83
C PRO A 23 -10.28 -5.05 24.42
N ASP A 24 -9.85 -4.97 25.68
CA ASP A 24 -9.12 -6.06 26.34
C ASP A 24 -9.90 -7.37 26.42
N CYS A 25 -11.23 -7.28 26.56
CA CYS A 25 -12.08 -8.47 26.54
C CYS A 25 -12.00 -9.25 25.22
N VAL A 26 -11.76 -8.59 24.08
CA VAL A 26 -11.56 -9.24 22.78
C VAL A 26 -10.23 -9.99 22.73
N ARG A 27 -9.20 -9.52 23.46
CA ARG A 27 -7.89 -10.19 23.52
C ARG A 27 -7.98 -11.60 24.09
N SER A 28 -8.95 -11.85 24.97
CA SER A 28 -9.17 -13.19 25.56
C SER A 28 -9.79 -14.19 24.57
N LEU A 29 -10.33 -13.73 23.44
CA LEU A 29 -11.06 -14.54 22.47
C LEU A 29 -10.13 -15.12 21.41
N SER A 30 -9.34 -16.13 21.77
CA SER A 30 -8.32 -16.75 20.91
C SER A 30 -8.86 -17.65 19.78
N ARG A 31 -10.17 -17.95 19.81
CA ARG A 31 -10.87 -18.78 18.82
C ARG A 31 -11.62 -17.98 17.75
N LEU A 32 -11.49 -16.66 17.76
CA LEU A 32 -12.12 -15.82 16.74
C LEU A 32 -11.56 -16.14 15.35
N GLU A 33 -12.48 -16.44 14.45
CA GLU A 33 -12.26 -16.65 13.03
C GLU A 33 -12.68 -15.39 12.23
N ARG A 34 -13.64 -14.60 12.73
CA ARG A 34 -14.07 -13.32 12.14
C ARG A 34 -14.20 -12.22 13.18
N LEU A 35 -13.62 -11.06 12.89
CA LEU A 35 -13.72 -9.87 13.72
C LEU A 35 -14.06 -8.65 12.86
N SER A 36 -15.09 -7.90 13.25
CA SER A 36 -15.56 -6.74 12.51
C SER A 36 -15.60 -5.49 13.38
N PHE A 37 -15.08 -4.40 12.84
CA PHE A 37 -15.12 -3.04 13.40
C PHE A 37 -15.63 -2.05 12.35
N ASN A 38 -16.51 -2.49 11.44
CA ASN A 38 -16.96 -1.63 10.35
C ASN A 38 -17.56 -0.33 10.91
N ARG A 39 -17.19 0.80 10.30
CA ARG A 39 -17.66 2.15 10.65
C ARG A 39 -17.31 2.58 12.08
N CYS A 40 -16.26 2.02 12.69
CA CYS A 40 -15.67 2.53 13.92
C CYS A 40 -14.79 3.75 13.61
N GLY A 41 -15.40 4.94 13.63
CA GLY A 41 -14.75 6.17 13.17
C GLY A 41 -13.56 6.65 14.00
N ASN A 42 -13.48 6.26 15.28
CA ASN A 42 -12.41 6.66 16.19
C ASN A 42 -11.24 5.67 16.24
N LEU A 43 -11.39 4.50 15.61
CA LEU A 43 -10.41 3.41 15.66
C LEU A 43 -9.13 3.86 14.96
N LYS A 44 -8.02 3.93 15.69
CA LYS A 44 -6.73 4.40 15.14
C LYS A 44 -5.77 3.28 14.81
N THR A 45 -5.75 2.25 15.64
CA THR A 45 -4.89 1.09 15.47
C THR A 45 -5.62 -0.19 15.79
N VAL A 46 -5.26 -1.26 15.08
CA VAL A 46 -5.80 -2.61 15.30
C VAL A 46 -4.62 -3.55 15.44
N THR A 47 -4.50 -4.19 16.60
CA THR A 47 -3.43 -5.16 16.87
C THR A 47 -4.04 -6.50 17.26
N CYS A 48 -4.10 -7.42 16.30
CA CYS A 48 -4.63 -8.77 16.50
C CYS A 48 -3.55 -9.70 17.07
N ALA A 49 -3.09 -9.39 18.28
CA ALA A 49 -1.99 -10.13 18.93
C ALA A 49 -2.41 -11.52 19.45
N HIS A 50 -3.71 -11.78 19.68
CA HIS A 50 -4.17 -13.01 20.32
C HIS A 50 -5.11 -13.83 19.43
N GLN A 51 -5.50 -13.30 18.27
CA GLN A 51 -6.44 -13.92 17.34
C GLN A 51 -5.69 -14.74 16.28
N ILE A 52 -4.98 -15.79 16.71
CA ILE A 52 -4.12 -16.61 15.85
C ILE A 52 -4.93 -17.37 14.77
N GLN A 53 -6.21 -17.63 15.04
CA GLN A 53 -7.13 -18.33 14.14
C GLN A 53 -7.96 -17.39 13.24
N LEU A 54 -7.65 -16.08 13.23
CA LEU A 54 -8.43 -15.10 12.48
C LEU A 54 -8.32 -15.36 10.98
N LYS A 55 -9.47 -15.49 10.33
CA LYS A 55 -9.59 -15.68 8.87
C LYS A 55 -10.08 -14.43 8.18
N TYR A 56 -10.90 -13.64 8.86
CA TYR A 56 -11.54 -12.44 8.32
C TYR A 56 -11.44 -11.27 9.29
N LEU A 57 -10.96 -10.13 8.81
CA LEU A 57 -10.93 -8.88 9.56
C LEU A 57 -11.57 -7.77 8.73
N GLU A 58 -12.67 -7.22 9.25
CA GLU A 58 -13.48 -6.21 8.60
C GLU A 58 -13.32 -4.85 9.29
N LEU A 59 -12.88 -3.86 8.53
CA LEU A 59 -12.43 -2.54 8.96
C LEU A 59 -13.00 -1.45 8.04
N GLN A 60 -14.06 -1.76 7.29
CA GLN A 60 -14.61 -0.86 6.29
C GLN A 60 -15.09 0.44 6.95
N SER A 61 -14.77 1.58 6.33
CA SER A 61 -15.17 2.92 6.77
C SER A 61 -14.61 3.33 8.14
N CYS A 62 -13.47 2.77 8.57
CA CYS A 62 -12.71 3.21 9.74
C CYS A 62 -11.84 4.42 9.39
N ARG A 63 -12.42 5.63 9.41
CA ARG A 63 -11.80 6.83 8.82
C ARG A 63 -10.51 7.30 9.52
N SER A 64 -10.31 6.95 10.79
CA SER A 64 -9.12 7.31 11.58
C SER A 64 -8.11 6.18 11.69
N LEU A 65 -8.35 5.01 11.08
CA LEU A 65 -7.47 3.86 11.22
C LEU A 65 -6.19 4.08 10.41
N GLU A 66 -5.05 4.04 11.07
CA GLU A 66 -3.73 4.30 10.50
C GLU A 66 -2.92 3.02 10.31
N LYS A 67 -3.05 2.06 11.26
CA LYS A 67 -2.19 0.87 11.30
C LYS A 67 -2.92 -0.40 11.73
N VAL A 68 -2.61 -1.51 11.05
CA VAL A 68 -3.04 -2.87 11.41
C VAL A 68 -1.81 -3.76 11.61
N THR A 69 -1.72 -4.44 12.75
CA THR A 69 -0.67 -5.41 13.07
C THR A 69 -1.25 -6.73 13.56
N PHE A 70 -0.46 -7.79 13.41
CA PHE A 70 -0.84 -9.17 13.71
C PHE A 70 0.17 -9.83 14.66
N HIS A 71 -0.19 -11.00 15.16
CA HIS A 71 0.76 -11.83 15.91
C HIS A 71 1.88 -12.36 14.99
N PRO A 72 3.15 -12.44 15.43
CA PRO A 72 4.26 -12.95 14.59
C PRO A 72 4.07 -14.39 14.10
N GLU A 73 3.39 -15.22 14.89
CA GLU A 73 3.14 -16.64 14.57
C GLU A 73 1.79 -16.85 13.85
N LEU A 74 1.24 -15.82 13.21
CA LEU A 74 0.00 -15.99 12.45
C LEU A 74 0.20 -17.04 11.35
N SER A 75 -0.68 -18.04 11.30
CA SER A 75 -0.59 -19.13 10.30
C SER A 75 -0.76 -18.64 8.85
N GLY A 76 -1.32 -17.46 8.67
CA GLY A 76 -1.43 -16.72 7.41
C GLY A 76 -2.19 -15.42 7.63
N VAL A 77 -1.89 -14.39 6.83
CA VAL A 77 -2.57 -13.09 6.90
C VAL A 77 -4.08 -13.28 6.64
N PRO A 78 -4.98 -12.75 7.49
CA PRO A 78 -6.41 -12.91 7.29
C PRO A 78 -6.87 -12.19 6.02
N THR A 79 -8.03 -12.56 5.51
CA THR A 79 -8.71 -11.78 4.48
C THR A 79 -9.17 -10.46 5.10
N LEU A 80 -8.72 -9.35 4.52
CA LEU A 80 -8.95 -7.99 5.04
C LEU A 80 -9.96 -7.25 4.16
N PHE A 81 -10.93 -6.60 4.81
CA PHE A 81 -11.87 -5.68 4.16
C PHE A 81 -11.69 -4.31 4.80
N TYR A 82 -11.15 -3.33 4.08
CA TYR A 82 -10.79 -2.02 4.64
C TYR A 82 -11.22 -0.87 3.73
N ASP A 83 -12.29 -1.10 2.97
CA ASP A 83 -12.90 -0.14 2.05
C ASP A 83 -13.23 1.17 2.77
N ASN A 84 -12.97 2.32 2.15
CA ASN A 84 -13.17 3.65 2.75
C ASN A 84 -12.38 3.94 4.05
N THR A 85 -11.19 3.36 4.22
CA THR A 85 -10.28 3.56 5.38
C THR A 85 -9.11 4.49 5.02
N PHE A 86 -9.38 5.79 4.95
CA PHE A 86 -8.49 6.75 4.26
C PHE A 86 -7.19 7.10 4.99
N ALA A 87 -7.18 7.00 6.32
CA ALA A 87 -5.99 7.26 7.15
C ALA A 87 -4.99 6.10 7.12
N LEU A 88 -5.36 4.95 6.56
CA LEU A 88 -4.55 3.73 6.61
C LEU A 88 -3.25 3.93 5.83
N THR A 89 -2.14 3.70 6.52
CA THR A 89 -0.79 3.78 5.97
C THR A 89 -0.07 2.45 6.08
N GLU A 90 -0.48 1.55 6.97
CA GLU A 90 0.21 0.28 7.18
C GLU A 90 -0.73 -0.87 7.51
N ILE A 91 -0.55 -1.98 6.79
CA ILE A 91 -1.04 -3.30 7.16
C ILE A 91 0.19 -4.20 7.19
N GLU A 92 0.53 -4.69 8.37
CA GLU A 92 1.67 -5.58 8.56
C GLU A 92 1.59 -6.79 7.61
N TYR A 93 2.73 -7.15 7.01
CA TYR A 93 2.88 -8.19 5.97
C TYR A 93 2.16 -7.94 4.63
N SER A 94 1.43 -6.83 4.47
CA SER A 94 0.77 -6.47 3.21
C SER A 94 1.43 -5.25 2.57
N PHE A 95 1.27 -4.07 3.15
CA PHE A 95 1.84 -2.84 2.61
C PHE A 95 2.18 -1.82 3.69
N ARG A 96 3.08 -0.90 3.34
CA ARG A 96 3.43 0.26 4.15
C ARG A 96 3.64 1.50 3.29
N ILE A 97 3.02 2.60 3.66
CA ILE A 97 3.20 3.93 3.06
C ILE A 97 4.03 4.76 4.03
N GLN A 98 5.19 5.23 3.56
CA GLN A 98 6.10 6.06 4.36
C GLN A 98 6.48 7.31 3.59
N ALA A 99 6.78 8.39 4.31
CA ALA A 99 7.41 9.54 3.68
C ALA A 99 8.80 9.15 3.20
N LEU A 100 9.26 9.70 2.08
CA LEU A 100 10.62 9.40 1.58
C LEU A 100 11.70 9.77 2.60
N SER A 101 11.47 10.81 3.41
CA SER A 101 12.38 11.22 4.49
C SER A 101 12.50 10.21 5.63
N GLU A 102 11.59 9.23 5.73
CA GLU A 102 11.59 8.17 6.74
C GLU A 102 12.28 6.89 6.23
N ILE A 103 12.63 6.84 4.94
CA ILE A 103 13.26 5.67 4.32
C ILE A 103 14.78 5.81 4.44
N ASP A 104 15.43 4.70 4.77
CA ASP A 104 16.89 4.59 4.85
C ASP A 104 17.56 5.11 3.56
N GLU A 105 18.57 5.96 3.71
CA GLU A 105 19.27 6.60 2.61
C GLU A 105 19.96 5.58 1.69
N GLU A 106 20.49 4.49 2.23
CA GLU A 106 21.09 3.41 1.43
C GLU A 106 20.04 2.73 0.56
N VAL A 107 18.83 2.52 1.08
CA VAL A 107 17.70 2.00 0.32
C VAL A 107 17.33 2.96 -0.80
N LEU A 108 17.16 4.25 -0.50
CA LEU A 108 16.87 5.27 -1.51
C LEU A 108 17.94 5.33 -2.61
N ARG A 109 19.23 5.30 -2.23
CA ARG A 109 20.36 5.25 -3.17
C ARG A 109 20.32 4.00 -4.05
N SER A 110 20.03 2.83 -3.47
CA SER A 110 19.90 1.57 -4.22
C SER A 110 18.75 1.60 -5.24
N LEU A 111 17.69 2.36 -4.92
CA LEU A 111 16.53 2.59 -5.78
C LEU A 111 16.74 3.75 -6.78
N GLY A 112 17.89 4.43 -6.74
CA GLY A 112 18.22 5.55 -7.63
C GLY A 112 17.59 6.89 -7.22
N TRP A 113 17.07 7.03 -6.01
CA TRP A 113 16.45 8.24 -5.47
C TRP A 113 17.47 9.10 -4.71
N ILE A 114 18.44 9.65 -5.44
CA ILE A 114 19.58 10.38 -4.85
C ILE A 114 19.30 11.90 -4.73
N ASN A 115 18.33 12.43 -5.48
CA ASN A 115 18.01 13.87 -5.48
C ASN A 115 16.53 14.12 -5.16
N ILE A 116 16.10 13.88 -3.93
CA ILE A 116 14.69 14.00 -3.51
C ILE A 116 14.18 15.46 -3.38
N ALA A 117 15.03 16.47 -3.58
CA ALA A 117 14.70 17.88 -3.35
C ALA A 117 13.53 18.39 -4.22
N TYR A 118 13.34 17.83 -5.42
CA TYR A 118 12.24 18.21 -6.32
C TYR A 118 10.87 17.68 -5.87
N LEU A 119 10.81 16.79 -4.88
CA LEU A 119 9.59 16.12 -4.42
C LEU A 119 8.88 16.84 -3.25
N ASN A 120 9.48 17.91 -2.71
CA ASN A 120 9.01 18.58 -1.49
C ASN A 120 7.67 19.34 -1.62
N HIS A 121 7.06 19.39 -2.82
CA HIS A 121 5.87 20.22 -3.07
C HIS A 121 4.74 19.50 -3.82
N CYS A 122 4.71 18.17 -3.82
CA CYS A 122 3.69 17.42 -4.57
C CYS A 122 2.39 17.23 -3.75
N ARG A 123 1.23 17.46 -4.39
CA ARG A 123 -0.09 17.14 -3.85
C ARG A 123 -0.55 15.78 -4.36
N PHE A 124 -0.93 14.88 -3.48
CA PHE A 124 -1.32 13.51 -3.85
C PHE A 124 -2.71 13.14 -3.34
N SER A 125 -3.49 12.53 -4.22
CA SER A 125 -4.67 11.72 -3.89
C SER A 125 -4.29 10.24 -3.88
N LYS A 126 -4.94 9.43 -3.02
CA LYS A 126 -4.78 7.98 -2.98
C LYS A 126 -5.88 7.32 -3.82
N ILE A 127 -5.54 6.38 -4.70
CA ILE A 127 -6.51 5.60 -5.47
C ILE A 127 -6.32 4.12 -5.13
N ASN A 128 -7.40 3.42 -4.80
CA ASN A 128 -7.44 1.98 -4.59
C ASN A 128 -8.56 1.37 -5.46
N TRP A 129 -8.62 0.04 -5.53
CA TRP A 129 -9.41 -0.72 -6.51
C TRP A 129 -10.91 -0.35 -6.57
N GLU A 130 -11.41 0.37 -5.56
CA GLU A 130 -12.79 0.83 -5.45
C GLU A 130 -13.05 2.24 -6.03
N GLY A 131 -12.03 3.06 -6.29
CA GLY A 131 -12.21 4.38 -6.88
C GLY A 131 -11.13 5.42 -6.54
N VAL A 132 -11.33 6.64 -7.07
CA VAL A 132 -10.44 7.79 -6.85
C VAL A 132 -10.81 8.49 -5.54
N TYR A 133 -9.90 8.50 -4.56
CA TYR A 133 -10.13 9.18 -3.29
C TYR A 133 -9.24 10.42 -3.16
N ILE A 134 -9.90 11.58 -3.22
CA ILE A 134 -9.27 12.88 -3.05
C ILE A 134 -9.02 13.08 -1.55
N LEU A 135 -7.76 12.98 -1.12
CA LEU A 135 -7.35 13.41 0.21
C LEU A 135 -7.53 14.93 0.26
N LYS A 136 -8.59 15.43 0.90
CA LYS A 136 -8.92 16.87 0.98
C LYS A 136 -7.65 17.72 1.26
N ARG A 137 -7.08 18.32 0.21
CA ARG A 137 -6.13 19.45 0.20
C ARG A 137 -5.08 19.45 1.32
N ARG A 138 -4.36 18.33 1.52
CA ARG A 138 -3.15 18.33 2.35
C ARG A 138 -1.94 18.18 1.45
N ILE A 139 -0.99 19.11 1.55
CA ILE A 139 0.35 18.93 1.00
C ILE A 139 1.00 17.87 1.90
N LEU A 140 1.18 16.67 1.37
CA LEU A 140 1.90 15.61 2.04
C LEU A 140 3.32 15.56 1.47
N PRO A 141 4.34 15.25 2.29
CA PRO A 141 5.66 14.95 1.73
C PRO A 141 5.53 13.79 0.75
N ALA A 142 6.46 13.69 -0.21
CA ALA A 142 6.44 12.56 -1.12
C ALA A 142 6.47 11.24 -0.35
N GLN A 143 5.62 10.30 -0.78
CA GLN A 143 5.44 9.02 -0.12
C GLN A 143 5.81 7.88 -1.05
N MET A 144 6.24 6.77 -0.44
CA MET A 144 6.55 5.53 -1.13
C MET A 144 5.69 4.41 -0.57
N LEU A 145 5.09 3.64 -1.46
CA LEU A 145 4.42 2.38 -1.15
C LEU A 145 5.46 1.27 -1.16
N TYR A 146 5.55 0.52 -0.08
CA TYR A 146 6.31 -0.72 0.03
C TYR A 146 5.35 -1.89 0.19
N GLU A 147 5.39 -2.83 -0.74
CA GLU A 147 4.63 -4.09 -0.69
C GLU A 147 5.34 -5.17 -1.50
N HIS A 148 5.28 -6.43 -1.04
CA HIS A 148 5.89 -7.58 -1.74
C HIS A 148 7.37 -7.40 -2.14
N GLY A 149 8.15 -6.62 -1.36
CA GLY A 149 9.55 -6.31 -1.68
C GLY A 149 9.75 -5.25 -2.78
N ILE A 150 8.67 -4.59 -3.21
CA ILE A 150 8.68 -3.56 -4.26
C ILE A 150 8.44 -2.20 -3.61
N PHE A 151 9.29 -1.25 -3.94
CA PHE A 151 9.09 0.16 -3.66
C PHE A 151 8.49 0.83 -4.88
N SER A 152 7.38 1.55 -4.70
CA SER A 152 6.71 2.26 -5.78
C SER A 152 6.23 3.64 -5.33
N THR A 153 6.28 4.60 -6.25
CA THR A 153 5.80 5.96 -6.04
C THR A 153 5.36 6.54 -7.38
N TYR A 154 4.57 7.61 -7.33
CA TYR A 154 4.00 8.28 -8.50
C TYR A 154 4.26 9.77 -8.36
N PHE A 155 4.65 10.41 -9.45
CA PHE A 155 4.91 11.85 -9.49
C PHE A 155 4.48 12.41 -10.84
N GLN A 156 4.20 13.71 -10.86
CA GLN A 156 3.95 14.40 -12.11
C GLN A 156 5.28 14.60 -12.86
N GLY A 157 5.31 14.19 -14.12
CA GLY A 157 6.48 14.33 -14.98
C GLY A 157 6.07 14.19 -16.44
N LYS A 158 6.82 14.83 -17.34
CA LYS A 158 6.59 14.75 -18.78
C LYS A 158 7.38 13.63 -19.46
N GLU A 159 8.52 13.26 -18.88
CA GLU A 159 9.49 12.36 -19.49
C GLU A 159 10.16 11.48 -18.44
N VAL A 160 10.74 10.37 -18.89
CA VAL A 160 11.52 9.47 -18.02
C VAL A 160 12.78 10.21 -17.57
N PRO A 161 13.10 10.24 -16.26
CA PRO A 161 14.27 10.96 -15.76
C PRO A 161 15.59 10.54 -16.41
N GLU A 162 16.54 11.48 -16.48
CA GLU A 162 17.72 11.28 -17.32
C GLU A 162 18.65 10.16 -16.85
N TRP A 163 18.64 9.86 -15.56
CA TRP A 163 19.45 8.82 -14.94
C TRP A 163 19.00 7.39 -15.28
N PHE A 164 17.87 7.20 -15.97
CA PHE A 164 17.52 5.90 -16.57
C PHE A 164 18.32 5.67 -17.85
N THR A 165 19.15 4.64 -17.84
CA THR A 165 20.10 4.30 -18.91
C THR A 165 19.44 3.68 -20.13
N GLN A 166 18.36 2.92 -19.93
CA GLN A 166 17.60 2.28 -21.00
C GLN A 166 16.22 2.93 -21.09
N ARG A 167 15.87 3.44 -22.27
CA ARG A 167 14.59 4.11 -22.54
C ARG A 167 14.00 3.58 -23.83
N SER A 168 12.67 3.48 -23.87
CA SER A 168 11.91 2.99 -25.01
C SER A 168 10.53 3.59 -25.01
N SER A 169 9.94 3.77 -26.19
CA SER A 169 8.52 4.08 -26.33
C SER A 169 7.70 2.80 -26.54
N GLY A 170 6.43 2.82 -26.12
CA GLY A 170 5.51 1.69 -26.25
C GLY A 170 5.15 1.01 -24.93
N SER A 171 4.34 -0.04 -25.01
CA SER A 171 3.79 -0.77 -23.85
C SER A 171 4.65 -1.94 -23.38
N SER A 172 5.75 -2.24 -24.08
CA SER A 172 6.67 -3.33 -23.75
C SER A 172 8.08 -3.03 -24.25
N PHE A 173 9.08 -3.46 -23.49
CA PHE A 173 10.48 -3.38 -23.90
C PHE A 173 11.29 -4.54 -23.32
N THR A 174 12.43 -4.84 -23.93
CA THR A 174 13.33 -5.92 -23.48
C THR A 174 14.63 -5.32 -23.00
N LEU A 175 14.97 -5.60 -21.75
CA LEU A 175 16.27 -5.27 -21.17
C LEU A 175 17.30 -6.29 -21.67
N GLN A 176 18.40 -5.80 -22.26
CA GLN A 176 19.56 -6.65 -22.52
C GLN A 176 20.24 -6.98 -21.18
N SER A 177 20.80 -8.18 -21.05
CA SER A 177 21.51 -8.59 -19.84
C SER A 177 22.63 -7.59 -19.51
N PRO A 178 22.90 -7.30 -18.21
CA PRO A 178 24.02 -6.46 -17.82
C PRO A 178 25.32 -6.95 -18.48
N PRO A 179 26.24 -6.05 -18.91
CA PRO A 179 27.44 -6.44 -19.65
C PRO A 179 28.45 -7.31 -18.90
N GLU A 180 28.25 -7.61 -17.62
CA GLU A 180 29.22 -8.32 -16.79
C GLU A 180 28.55 -9.36 -15.89
N ASN A 181 29.32 -10.37 -15.47
CA ASN A 181 28.99 -11.50 -14.58
C ASN A 181 28.44 -11.11 -13.18
N GLY A 182 27.95 -9.88 -13.00
CA GLY A 182 27.31 -9.39 -11.79
C GLY A 182 25.92 -9.97 -11.59
N LYS A 183 25.67 -10.45 -10.37
CA LYS A 183 24.33 -10.86 -9.93
C LYS A 183 23.42 -9.63 -9.85
N ILE A 184 22.29 -9.64 -10.57
CA ILE A 184 21.26 -8.60 -10.47
C ILE A 184 20.75 -8.54 -9.04
N LYS A 185 20.91 -7.38 -8.38
CA LYS A 185 20.41 -7.13 -7.02
C LYS A 185 19.01 -6.50 -7.00
N GLY A 186 18.62 -5.82 -8.06
CA GLY A 186 17.33 -5.15 -8.21
C GLY A 186 17.16 -4.56 -9.61
N ILE A 187 15.94 -4.14 -9.93
CA ILE A 187 15.60 -3.50 -11.21
C ILE A 187 14.65 -2.35 -10.91
N ASN A 188 14.98 -1.16 -11.42
CA ASN A 188 14.11 0.02 -11.31
C ASN A 188 13.38 0.25 -12.63
N PHE A 189 12.07 0.47 -12.56
CA PHE A 189 11.23 0.81 -13.71
C PHE A 189 10.62 2.19 -13.51
N CYS A 190 10.64 3.01 -14.56
CA CYS A 190 9.89 4.25 -14.64
C CYS A 190 8.97 4.19 -15.86
N ILE A 191 7.69 4.46 -15.64
CA ILE A 191 6.67 4.46 -16.68
C ILE A 191 6.08 5.86 -16.71
N VAL A 192 6.14 6.49 -17.87
CA VAL A 192 5.49 7.78 -18.11
C VAL A 192 4.27 7.52 -18.97
N ARG A 193 3.12 8.04 -18.52
CA ARG A 193 1.89 8.00 -19.30
C ARG A 193 1.16 9.32 -19.18
N THR A 194 0.45 9.69 -20.24
CA THR A 194 -0.53 10.76 -20.20
C THR A 194 -1.84 10.19 -19.66
N ILE A 195 -2.33 10.76 -18.57
CA ILE A 195 -3.67 10.50 -18.05
C ILE A 195 -4.51 11.68 -18.53
N SER A 196 -5.58 11.41 -19.27
CA SER A 196 -6.55 12.41 -19.79
C SER A 196 -7.69 12.66 -18.78
N SER A 197 -8.03 11.66 -17.97
CA SER A 197 -9.07 11.75 -16.94
C SER A 197 -8.80 10.79 -15.78
N LYS A 198 -9.34 11.12 -14.59
CA LYS A 198 -9.29 10.26 -13.40
C LYS A 198 -9.87 8.86 -13.63
N LYS A 199 -10.84 8.72 -14.55
CA LYS A 199 -11.48 7.45 -14.93
C LYS A 199 -10.59 6.59 -15.83
N GLU A 200 -9.74 7.20 -16.65
CA GLU A 200 -8.80 6.51 -17.54
C GLU A 200 -7.50 6.10 -16.86
N ALA A 201 -7.29 6.52 -15.61
CA ALA A 201 -6.09 6.16 -14.89
C ALA A 201 -5.95 4.63 -14.79
N GLY A 202 -6.94 3.87 -14.33
CA GLY A 202 -6.77 2.41 -14.18
C GLY A 202 -5.53 1.98 -13.36
N TYR A 203 -5.41 0.68 -13.10
CA TYR A 203 -4.27 0.14 -12.36
C TYR A 203 -3.07 -0.04 -13.29
N PRO A 204 -1.88 0.48 -12.93
CA PRO A 204 -0.69 0.10 -13.66
C PRO A 204 -0.42 -1.38 -13.39
N ILE A 205 -0.50 -2.19 -14.44
CA ILE A 205 -0.15 -3.61 -14.39
C ILE A 205 1.25 -3.74 -14.98
N ILE A 206 2.20 -4.15 -14.13
CA ILE A 206 3.59 -4.38 -14.57
C ILE A 206 3.79 -5.87 -14.72
N LYS A 207 4.11 -6.31 -15.94
CA LYS A 207 4.44 -7.70 -16.23
C LYS A 207 5.91 -7.83 -16.57
N ILE A 208 6.63 -8.62 -15.78
CA ILE A 208 8.05 -8.90 -15.99
C ILE A 208 8.18 -10.36 -16.39
N ARG A 209 8.90 -10.63 -17.49
CA ARG A 209 9.23 -11.99 -17.92
C ARG A 209 10.74 -12.16 -17.90
N ASN A 210 11.22 -13.18 -17.20
CA ASN A 210 12.59 -13.65 -17.32
C ASN A 210 12.62 -14.75 -18.38
N LEU A 211 13.12 -14.40 -19.56
CA LEU A 211 13.21 -15.31 -20.70
C LEU A 211 14.22 -16.45 -20.47
N THR A 212 15.31 -16.19 -19.72
CA THR A 212 16.34 -17.21 -19.43
C THR A 212 15.87 -18.31 -18.49
N LYS A 213 14.95 -17.98 -17.57
CA LYS A 213 14.40 -18.91 -16.57
C LYS A 213 12.97 -19.35 -16.90
N ASN A 214 12.43 -18.90 -18.03
CA ASN A 214 11.04 -19.09 -18.42
C ASN A 214 10.04 -18.81 -17.28
N SER A 215 10.25 -17.71 -16.56
CA SER A 215 9.42 -17.31 -15.42
C SER A 215 8.81 -15.94 -15.64
N SER A 216 7.65 -15.68 -15.03
CA SER A 216 6.98 -14.38 -15.15
C SER A 216 6.34 -13.94 -13.84
N TRP A 217 6.36 -12.64 -13.61
CA TRP A 217 5.73 -12.00 -12.46
C TRP A 217 4.78 -10.91 -12.96
N ILE A 218 3.67 -10.75 -12.24
CA ILE A 218 2.71 -9.68 -12.46
C ILE A 218 2.63 -8.91 -11.15
N TYR A 219 2.83 -7.60 -11.23
CA TYR A 219 2.65 -6.69 -10.13
C TYR A 219 1.46 -5.78 -10.44
N ILE A 220 0.52 -5.75 -9.50
CA ILE A 220 -0.63 -4.85 -9.48
C ILE A 220 -0.58 -4.19 -8.11
N PRO A 221 -0.32 -2.88 -8.03
CA PRO A 221 -0.16 -2.24 -6.75
C PRO A 221 -1.50 -2.21 -6.00
N THR A 222 -1.47 -2.44 -4.69
CA THR A 222 -2.69 -2.34 -3.83
C THR A 222 -3.33 -0.96 -3.93
N MET A 223 -2.52 0.06 -4.16
CA MET A 223 -2.94 1.44 -4.37
C MET A 223 -1.92 2.22 -5.20
N TYR A 224 -2.37 3.29 -5.84
CA TYR A 224 -1.46 4.22 -6.50
C TYR A 224 -1.80 5.66 -6.16
N LEU A 225 -0.78 6.51 -6.19
CA LEU A 225 -0.91 7.93 -5.92
C LEU A 225 -1.18 8.67 -7.22
N VAL A 226 -2.09 9.64 -7.21
CA VAL A 226 -2.37 10.51 -8.37
C VAL A 226 -2.18 11.97 -7.99
N PRO A 227 -1.48 12.77 -8.81
CA PRO A 227 -1.34 14.20 -8.57
C PRO A 227 -2.71 14.93 -8.53
N GLU A 228 -2.88 15.89 -7.64
CA GLU A 228 -4.12 16.69 -7.57
C GLU A 228 -4.17 17.81 -8.63
N ASP A 229 -5.08 17.67 -9.60
CA ASP A 229 -5.85 18.61 -10.45
C ASP A 229 -5.31 19.98 -10.96
N ASP A 230 -4.14 20.48 -10.59
CA ASP A 230 -3.57 21.66 -11.28
C ASP A 230 -3.08 21.29 -12.71
N ALA A 231 -3.18 20.01 -13.10
CA ALA A 231 -2.76 19.45 -14.39
C ALA A 231 -3.88 19.19 -15.42
N PHE A 232 -5.15 19.35 -15.03
CA PHE A 232 -6.31 19.01 -15.89
C PHE A 232 -7.17 20.22 -16.28
N LYS A 233 -6.71 21.44 -15.97
CA LYS A 233 -7.35 22.68 -16.43
C LYS A 233 -6.68 23.16 -17.71
N HIS A 234 -7.26 22.80 -18.83
CA HIS A 234 -7.18 23.57 -20.08
C HIS A 234 -8.59 24.01 -20.43
#